data_AF-A0A9W6T8L5-F1
#
_entry.id   AF-A0A9W6T8L5-F1
#
_cell.length_a   1.000
_cell.length_b   1.000
_cell.length_c   1.000
_cell.angle_alpha   90.00
_cell.angle_beta   90.00
_cell.angle_gamma   90.00
#
_symmetry.space_group_name_H-M   'P 1'
#
loop_
_entity.id
_entity.type
_entity.pdbx_description
1 polymer ?
#
loop_
_entity_poly.entity_id
_entity_poly.type
_entity_poly.pdbx_seq_one_letter_code
_entity_poly.pdbx_strand_id
1 'polypeptide(L)'
;MNVKFVPATKNFFSCSKDGLVKYWDGIKFENIQKLAAHHSEVWNLAISSTGEFLVSVSHDHSIRIWEETDDQVFIEEEREKEMDELYEKELLENLEGDNLYPTKNSAVNGEVEDENDDNKVEKVSKQTMETLKSGEKLMEALDTAIVDIEADEQYQKDSKAFKLKKISQAPIEPTKNPLLLALNISPEKHVLDTLTKIRAAQLDDALIVLPFSYSVKLLKFIKIWTNSSNIKCNLTNLSVICKTLFFIIENNSIS
;
A
#
# COMPACT_ATOMS: atom_id res chain seq x y z
N MET A 1 -2.05 -20.62 -26.73
CA MET A 1 -3.42 -20.07 -26.76
C MET A 1 -4.39 -21.21 -26.94
N ASN A 2 -5.26 -21.44 -25.95
CA ASN A 2 -6.17 -22.58 -25.89
C ASN A 2 -7.45 -22.14 -25.16
N VAL A 3 -8.54 -22.86 -25.39
CA VAL A 3 -9.83 -22.61 -24.72
C VAL A 3 -10.47 -23.95 -24.36
N LYS A 4 -10.99 -24.05 -23.14
CA LYS A 4 -11.62 -25.27 -22.62
C LYS A 4 -12.91 -24.93 -21.88
N PHE A 5 -13.97 -25.64 -22.22
CA PHE A 5 -15.26 -25.53 -21.55
C PHE A 5 -15.29 -26.40 -20.30
N VAL A 6 -15.90 -25.87 -19.24
CA VAL A 6 -16.17 -26.64 -18.03
C VAL A 6 -17.36 -27.57 -18.34
N PRO A 7 -17.23 -28.88 -18.08
CA PRO A 7 -18.34 -29.81 -18.28
C PRO A 7 -19.56 -29.43 -17.43
N ALA A 8 -20.76 -29.68 -17.95
CA ALA A 8 -22.06 -29.40 -17.31
C ALA A 8 -22.41 -27.92 -17.04
N THR A 9 -21.47 -26.98 -17.17
CA THR A 9 -21.74 -25.53 -17.08
C THR A 9 -21.58 -24.87 -18.45
N LYS A 10 -21.99 -23.60 -18.57
CA LYS A 10 -21.76 -22.79 -19.78
C LYS A 10 -20.49 -21.94 -19.66
N ASN A 11 -19.67 -22.20 -18.66
CA ASN A 11 -18.48 -21.41 -18.38
C ASN A 11 -17.26 -22.01 -19.09
N PHE A 12 -16.27 -21.18 -19.36
CA PHE A 12 -15.06 -21.62 -20.05
C PHE A 12 -13.82 -20.88 -19.56
N PHE A 13 -12.68 -21.56 -19.70
CA PHE A 13 -11.36 -20.99 -19.46
C PHE A 13 -10.67 -20.73 -20.79
N SER A 14 -10.01 -19.58 -20.89
CA SER A 14 -9.13 -19.25 -22.01
C SER A 14 -7.72 -18.99 -21.49
N CYS A 15 -6.70 -19.45 -22.21
CA CYS A 15 -5.32 -19.07 -21.95
C CYS A 15 -4.70 -18.34 -23.14
N SER A 16 -3.80 -17.39 -22.83
CA SER A 16 -3.16 -16.52 -23.81
C SER A 16 -1.63 -16.53 -23.65
N LYS A 17 -0.95 -15.83 -24.56
CA LYS A 17 0.52 -15.65 -24.55
C LYS A 17 0.98 -14.67 -23.47
N ASP A 18 0.06 -13.89 -22.91
CA ASP A 18 0.28 -12.96 -21.80
C ASP A 18 0.53 -13.65 -20.44
N GLY A 19 0.57 -14.99 -20.39
CA GLY A 19 0.74 -15.74 -19.13
C GLY A 19 -0.54 -15.84 -18.29
N LEU A 20 -1.65 -15.27 -18.76
CA LEU A 20 -2.92 -15.23 -18.04
C LEU A 20 -3.82 -16.40 -18.43
N VAL A 21 -4.56 -16.87 -17.44
CA VAL A 21 -5.70 -17.77 -17.60
C VAL A 21 -6.95 -17.02 -17.15
N LYS A 22 -7.94 -16.89 -18.03
CA LYS A 22 -9.16 -16.13 -17.77
C LYS A 22 -10.35 -17.07 -17.69
N TYR A 23 -11.20 -16.84 -16.70
CA TYR A 23 -12.47 -17.54 -16.52
C TYR A 23 -13.63 -16.69 -17.01
N TRP A 24 -14.57 -17.30 -17.73
CA TRP A 24 -15.64 -16.59 -18.44
C TRP A 24 -17.00 -17.23 -18.17
N ASP A 25 -18.01 -16.38 -17.97
CA ASP A 25 -19.42 -16.77 -18.03
C ASP A 25 -19.86 -16.82 -19.49
N GLY A 26 -20.26 -17.98 -20.01
CA GLY A 26 -20.75 -18.10 -21.39
C GLY A 26 -22.21 -17.68 -21.60
N ILE A 27 -22.93 -17.29 -20.54
CA ILE A 27 -24.28 -16.71 -20.64
C ILE A 27 -24.19 -15.19 -20.72
N LYS A 28 -23.47 -14.58 -19.76
CA LYS A 28 -23.31 -13.12 -19.68
C LYS A 28 -22.18 -12.59 -20.55
N PHE A 29 -21.28 -13.47 -21.00
CA PHE A 29 -20.03 -13.11 -21.70
C PHE A 29 -19.13 -12.17 -20.89
N GLU A 30 -19.20 -12.28 -19.57
CA GLU A 30 -18.39 -11.52 -18.64
C GLU A 30 -17.15 -12.32 -18.23
N ASN A 31 -16.03 -11.61 -18.08
CA ASN A 31 -14.85 -12.20 -17.47
C ASN A 31 -15.09 -12.25 -15.96
N ILE A 32 -15.13 -13.47 -15.42
CA ILE A 32 -15.38 -13.72 -14.01
C ILE A 32 -14.09 -13.51 -13.21
N GLN A 33 -12.95 -13.98 -13.74
CA GLN A 33 -11.68 -13.94 -13.05
C GLN A 33 -10.50 -13.89 -14.03
N LYS A 34 -9.43 -13.21 -13.64
CA LYS A 34 -8.12 -13.27 -14.30
C LYS A 34 -7.09 -13.87 -13.37
N LEU A 35 -6.58 -15.03 -13.74
CA LEU A 35 -5.54 -15.75 -13.01
C LEU A 35 -4.20 -15.41 -13.63
N ALA A 36 -3.34 -14.72 -12.86
CA ALA A 36 -1.91 -14.54 -13.17
C ALA A 36 -1.19 -15.89 -13.01
N ALA A 37 -1.47 -16.79 -13.95
CA ALA A 37 -1.13 -18.18 -13.79
C ALA A 37 0.36 -18.41 -14.01
N HIS A 38 0.98 -17.79 -15.01
CA HIS A 38 2.35 -18.08 -15.37
C HIS A 38 3.13 -16.82 -15.71
N HIS A 39 4.46 -16.90 -15.65
CA HIS A 39 5.35 -15.79 -16.01
C HIS A 39 5.67 -15.74 -17.51
N SER A 40 5.19 -16.72 -18.27
CA SER A 40 5.42 -16.85 -19.71
C SER A 40 4.19 -17.44 -20.39
N GLU A 41 4.26 -17.62 -21.71
CA GLU A 41 3.14 -18.04 -22.55
C GLU A 41 2.50 -19.35 -22.07
N VAL A 42 1.17 -19.38 -21.94
CA VAL A 42 0.44 -20.60 -21.60
C VAL A 42 0.07 -21.35 -22.88
N TRP A 43 0.58 -22.57 -22.98
CA TRP A 43 0.49 -23.36 -24.21
C TRP A 43 -0.80 -24.19 -24.23
N ASN A 44 -1.16 -24.76 -23.08
CA ASN A 44 -2.26 -25.71 -23.01
C ASN A 44 -3.03 -25.61 -21.68
N LEU A 45 -4.30 -26.01 -21.74
CA LEU A 45 -5.21 -26.13 -20.61
C LEU A 45 -5.90 -27.50 -20.66
N ALA A 46 -6.08 -28.12 -19.50
CA ALA A 46 -6.88 -29.34 -19.33
C ALA A 46 -7.82 -29.16 -18.13
N ILE A 47 -9.10 -29.50 -18.29
CA ILE A 47 -10.12 -29.44 -17.23
C ILE A 47 -10.49 -30.88 -16.86
N SER A 48 -10.69 -31.14 -15.56
CA SER A 48 -11.24 -32.40 -15.08
C SER A 48 -12.61 -32.67 -15.69
N SER A 49 -12.97 -33.94 -15.92
CA SER A 49 -14.32 -34.30 -16.37
C SER A 49 -15.41 -33.88 -15.38
N THR A 50 -15.07 -33.73 -14.09
CA THR A 50 -15.95 -33.24 -13.03
C THR A 50 -16.03 -31.71 -12.98
N GLY A 51 -15.09 -30.99 -13.60
CA GLY A 51 -14.98 -29.53 -13.51
C GLY A 51 -14.21 -28.99 -12.31
N GLU A 52 -13.87 -29.85 -11.34
CA GLU A 52 -13.29 -29.43 -10.04
C GLU A 52 -11.85 -28.90 -10.14
N PHE A 53 -11.09 -29.34 -11.14
CA PHE A 53 -9.69 -28.97 -11.32
C PHE A 53 -9.38 -28.52 -12.74
N LEU A 54 -8.54 -27.49 -12.85
CA LEU A 54 -7.95 -27.02 -14.09
C LEU A 54 -6.42 -27.14 -14.01
N VAL A 55 -5.81 -27.69 -15.06
CA VAL A 55 -4.36 -27.77 -15.20
C VAL A 55 -3.91 -26.85 -16.32
N SER A 56 -2.92 -26.00 -16.04
CA SER A 56 -2.28 -25.12 -17.01
C SER A 56 -0.80 -25.47 -17.19
N VAL A 57 -0.33 -25.44 -18.43
CA VAL A 57 1.07 -25.72 -18.80
C VAL A 57 1.63 -24.53 -19.57
N SER A 58 2.82 -24.09 -19.17
CA SER A 58 3.47 -22.87 -19.68
C SER A 58 4.89 -23.12 -20.19
N HIS A 59 5.38 -22.15 -20.96
CA HIS A 59 6.77 -22.08 -21.40
C HIS A 59 7.76 -21.88 -20.24
N ASP A 60 7.30 -21.38 -19.08
CA ASP A 60 8.13 -21.22 -17.86
C ASP A 60 8.52 -22.54 -17.17
N HIS A 61 8.31 -23.67 -17.87
CA HIS A 61 8.53 -25.04 -17.41
C HIS A 61 7.72 -25.43 -16.16
N SER A 62 6.67 -24.68 -15.82
CA SER A 62 5.77 -25.01 -14.72
C SER A 62 4.45 -25.59 -15.21
N ILE A 63 3.92 -26.49 -14.39
CA ILE A 63 2.55 -26.98 -14.48
C ILE A 63 1.85 -26.51 -13.22
N ARG A 64 0.71 -25.83 -13.37
CA ARG A 64 -0.10 -25.37 -12.24
C ARG A 64 -1.46 -26.03 -12.26
N ILE A 65 -1.96 -26.29 -11.07
CA ILE A 65 -3.27 -26.88 -10.82
C ILE A 65 -4.08 -25.85 -10.05
N TRP A 66 -5.30 -25.62 -10.52
CA TRP A 66 -6.29 -24.72 -9.94
C TRP A 66 -7.47 -25.56 -9.48
N GLU A 67 -7.92 -25.31 -8.27
CA GLU A 67 -9.09 -25.93 -7.66
C GLU A 67 -10.16 -24.86 -7.46
N GLU A 68 -11.43 -25.22 -7.64
CA GLU A 68 -12.55 -24.34 -7.36
C GLU A 68 -12.78 -24.27 -5.84
N THR A 69 -12.77 -23.06 -5.28
CA THR A 69 -13.08 -22.80 -3.85
C THR A 69 -14.44 -22.12 -3.74
N ASP A 70 -15.13 -22.29 -2.61
CA ASP A 70 -16.40 -21.62 -2.27
C ASP A 70 -16.29 -20.08 -2.05
N ASP A 71 -15.14 -19.49 -2.38
CA ASP A 71 -14.90 -18.06 -2.20
C ASP A 71 -15.74 -17.25 -3.19
N GLN A 72 -16.52 -16.31 -2.67
CA GLN A 72 -17.34 -15.44 -3.49
C GLN A 72 -16.49 -14.38 -4.18
N VAL A 73 -16.52 -14.38 -5.51
CA VAL A 73 -15.86 -13.35 -6.33
C VAL A 73 -16.84 -12.21 -6.61
N PHE A 74 -16.50 -11.01 -6.17
CA PHE A 74 -17.23 -9.78 -6.50
C PHE A 74 -16.68 -9.20 -7.81
N ILE A 75 -17.35 -9.45 -8.92
CA ILE A 75 -16.91 -9.08 -10.27
C ILE A 75 -16.70 -7.56 -10.39
N GLU A 76 -17.55 -6.77 -9.75
CA GLU A 76 -17.43 -5.32 -9.67
C GLU A 76 -16.13 -4.87 -9.00
N GLU A 77 -15.76 -5.49 -7.87
CA GLU A 77 -14.56 -5.14 -7.11
C GLU A 77 -13.30 -5.51 -7.90
N GLU A 78 -13.26 -6.68 -8.55
CA GLU A 78 -12.14 -7.04 -9.43
C GLU A 78 -12.00 -6.04 -10.58
N ARG A 79 -13.12 -5.61 -11.19
CA ARG A 79 -13.10 -4.62 -12.27
C ARG A 79 -12.62 -3.26 -11.79
N GLU A 80 -13.10 -2.78 -10.64
CA GLU A 80 -12.65 -1.52 -10.04
C GLU A 80 -11.15 -1.55 -9.76
N LYS A 81 -10.67 -2.65 -9.16
CA LYS A 81 -9.26 -2.86 -8.91
C LYS A 81 -8.42 -2.84 -10.19
N GLU A 82 -8.90 -3.46 -11.26
CA GLU A 82 -8.21 -3.41 -12.56
C GLU A 82 -8.17 -2.01 -13.15
N MET A 83 -9.26 -1.24 -13.03
CA MET A 83 -9.29 0.14 -13.49
C MET A 83 -8.32 1.01 -12.68
N ASP A 84 -8.24 0.79 -11.37
CA ASP A 84 -7.28 1.46 -10.50
C ASP A 84 -5.85 1.09 -10.88
N GLU A 85 -5.54 -0.19 -11.12
CA GLU A 85 -4.22 -0.65 -11.57
C GLU A 85 -3.82 -0.04 -12.92
N LEU A 86 -4.77 0.09 -13.85
CA LEU A 86 -4.54 0.76 -15.15
C LEU A 86 -4.31 2.26 -14.98
N TYR A 87 -5.10 2.93 -14.14
CA TYR A 87 -4.92 4.36 -13.86
C TYR A 87 -3.58 4.63 -13.18
N GLU A 88 -3.20 3.78 -12.22
CA GLU A 88 -1.88 3.79 -11.57
C GLU A 88 -0.76 3.62 -12.59
N LYS A 89 -0.89 2.64 -13.50
CA LYS A 89 0.08 2.43 -14.57
C LYS A 89 0.19 3.62 -15.53
N GLU A 90 -0.95 4.19 -15.96
CA GLU A 90 -0.97 5.37 -16.85
C GLU A 90 -0.36 6.60 -16.16
N LEU A 91 -0.62 6.78 -14.86
CA LEU A 91 -0.01 7.84 -14.07
C LEU A 91 1.52 7.68 -14.00
N LEU A 92 2.00 6.45 -13.81
CA LEU A 92 3.43 6.14 -13.82
C LEU A 92 4.07 6.43 -15.19
N GLU A 93 3.45 5.97 -16.28
CA GLU A 93 3.93 6.23 -17.65
C GLU A 93 4.03 7.74 -17.94
N ASN A 94 3.06 8.53 -17.47
CA ASN A 94 3.08 9.99 -17.60
C ASN A 94 4.18 10.66 -16.76
N LEU A 95 4.42 10.21 -15.53
CA LEU A 95 5.51 10.71 -14.68
C LEU A 95 6.90 10.35 -15.22
N GLU A 96 7.04 9.21 -15.89
CA GLU A 96 8.27 8.79 -16.55
C GLU A 96 8.56 9.60 -17.82
N GLY A 97 7.52 10.01 -18.55
CA GLY A 97 7.64 10.87 -19.74
C GLY A 97 8.31 12.23 -19.48
N ASP A 98 8.22 12.76 -18.25
CA ASP A 98 8.84 14.02 -17.83
C ASP A 98 10.26 13.86 -17.24
N ASN A 99 10.74 12.63 -17.00
CA ASN A 99 12.07 12.37 -16.44
C ASN A 99 13.16 12.24 -17.52
N LEU A 100 13.44 13.36 -18.21
CA LEU A 100 14.65 13.53 -19.01
C LEU A 100 15.88 13.80 -18.12
N TYR A 101 16.22 12.88 -17.21
CA TYR A 101 17.51 12.89 -16.53
C TYR A 101 18.43 11.82 -17.14
N PRO A 102 19.54 12.21 -17.79
CA PRO A 102 20.49 11.24 -18.29
C PRO A 102 21.23 10.64 -17.10
N THR A 103 21.02 9.35 -16.83
CA THR A 103 21.87 8.58 -15.91
C THR A 103 23.28 8.55 -16.49
N LYS A 104 24.09 9.54 -16.14
CA LYS A 104 25.54 9.45 -16.29
C LYS A 104 26.02 8.40 -15.30
N ASN A 105 26.39 7.23 -15.82
CA ASN A 105 27.70 6.67 -15.52
C ASN A 105 28.26 5.96 -16.75
N SER A 106 29.48 6.38 -17.06
CA SER A 106 30.26 6.08 -18.24
C SER A 106 30.91 4.69 -18.15
N ALA A 107 30.82 3.94 -19.25
CA ALA A 107 31.78 2.98 -19.81
C ALA A 107 32.49 1.98 -18.89
N VAL A 108 32.19 0.67 -19.07
CA VAL A 108 33.19 -0.36 -19.46
C VAL A 108 32.49 -1.40 -20.35
N ASN A 109 33.18 -1.77 -21.42
CA ASN A 109 32.84 -2.73 -22.48
C ASN A 109 32.32 -4.11 -22.02
N GLY A 110 31.51 -4.74 -22.87
CA GLY A 110 31.40 -6.20 -22.96
C GLY A 110 29.95 -6.71 -23.04
N GLU A 111 29.59 -7.19 -24.22
CA GLU A 111 28.38 -7.94 -24.58
C GLU A 111 27.93 -8.95 -23.50
N VAL A 112 26.66 -8.92 -23.09
CA VAL A 112 25.69 -10.04 -23.17
C VAL A 112 24.28 -9.42 -23.17
N GLU A 113 23.47 -9.80 -24.14
CA GLU A 113 22.01 -9.56 -24.19
C GLU A 113 21.33 -10.29 -23.03
N ASP A 114 20.58 -9.58 -22.17
CA ASP A 114 19.66 -10.20 -21.22
C ASP A 114 18.25 -9.61 -21.41
N GLU A 115 17.35 -10.44 -21.94
CA GLU A 115 15.92 -10.19 -22.17
C GLU A 115 15.11 -10.08 -20.86
N ASN A 116 15.41 -9.14 -19.96
CA ASN A 116 14.64 -8.94 -18.72
C ASN A 116 14.69 -7.51 -18.15
N ASP A 117 14.81 -6.46 -18.97
CA ASP A 117 14.90 -5.08 -18.45
C ASP A 117 13.52 -4.45 -18.14
N ASP A 118 12.46 -4.88 -18.82
CA ASP A 118 11.09 -4.36 -18.57
C ASP A 118 10.62 -4.66 -17.13
N ASN A 119 10.91 -5.86 -16.64
CA ASN A 119 10.57 -6.28 -15.27
C ASN A 119 11.35 -5.50 -14.19
N LYS A 120 12.51 -4.95 -14.52
CA LYS A 120 13.34 -4.21 -13.56
C LYS A 120 12.82 -2.79 -13.40
N VAL A 121 12.47 -2.14 -14.50
CA VAL A 121 11.86 -0.81 -14.51
C VAL A 121 10.50 -0.84 -13.80
N GLU A 122 9.63 -1.80 -14.11
CA GLU A 122 8.35 -1.96 -13.41
C GLU A 122 8.50 -2.21 -11.91
N LYS A 123 9.54 -2.93 -11.47
CA LYS A 123 9.78 -3.17 -10.03
C LYS A 123 10.21 -1.90 -9.30
N VAL A 124 11.05 -1.07 -9.94
CA VAL A 124 11.52 0.18 -9.35
C VAL A 124 10.36 1.18 -9.24
N SER A 125 9.52 1.30 -10.26
CA SER A 125 8.35 2.20 -10.22
C SER A 125 7.27 1.72 -9.24
N LYS A 126 7.00 0.41 -9.15
CA LYS A 126 6.12 -0.15 -8.11
C LYS A 126 6.66 0.13 -6.70
N GLN A 127 7.97 0.04 -6.51
CA GLN A 127 8.60 0.34 -5.22
C GLN A 127 8.46 1.83 -4.86
N THR A 128 8.63 2.76 -5.81
CA THR A 128 8.46 4.20 -5.55
C THR A 128 7.00 4.56 -5.28
N MET A 129 6.05 3.91 -5.95
CA MET A 129 4.62 4.16 -5.68
C MET A 129 4.18 3.61 -4.32
N GLU A 130 4.66 2.42 -3.94
CA GLU A 130 4.40 1.86 -2.60
C GLU A 130 4.97 2.77 -1.49
N THR A 131 6.15 3.37 -1.70
CA THR A 131 6.76 4.29 -0.73
C THR A 131 6.00 5.61 -0.64
N LEU A 132 5.59 6.20 -1.78
CA LEU A 132 4.72 7.38 -1.83
C LEU A 132 3.41 7.14 -1.07
N LYS A 133 2.71 6.03 -1.38
CA LYS A 133 1.46 5.64 -0.71
C LYS A 133 1.64 5.42 0.79
N SER A 134 2.80 4.90 1.21
CA SER A 134 3.13 4.73 2.63
C SER A 134 3.38 6.07 3.32
N GLY A 135 4.03 7.02 2.65
CA GLY A 135 4.20 8.40 3.12
C GLY A 135 2.87 9.14 3.25
N GLU A 136 1.99 9.03 2.26
CA GLU A 136 0.64 9.63 2.28
C GLU A 136 -0.22 9.10 3.43
N LYS A 137 -0.24 7.77 3.63
CA LYS A 137 -0.93 7.17 4.79
C LYS A 137 -0.39 7.68 6.12
N LEU A 138 0.93 7.89 6.23
CA LEU A 138 1.53 8.46 7.43
C LEU A 138 1.12 9.93 7.62
N MET A 139 1.03 10.72 6.56
CA MET A 139 0.52 12.10 6.62
C MET A 139 -0.93 12.17 7.07
N GLU A 140 -1.80 11.33 6.52
CA GLU A 140 -3.21 11.23 6.91
C GLU A 140 -3.36 10.86 8.40
N ALA A 141 -2.57 9.88 8.86
CA ALA A 141 -2.56 9.46 10.25
C ALA A 141 -2.09 10.58 11.19
N LEU A 142 -1.08 11.36 10.77
CA LEU A 142 -0.60 12.52 11.50
C LEU A 142 -1.65 13.61 11.58
N ASP A 143 -2.30 13.96 10.47
CA ASP A 143 -3.31 15.03 10.45
C ASP A 143 -4.52 14.68 11.32
N THR A 144 -5.02 13.45 11.22
CA THR A 144 -6.09 12.94 12.09
C THR A 144 -5.71 13.07 13.56
N ALA A 145 -4.49 12.65 13.92
CA ALA A 145 -4.04 12.68 15.30
C ALA A 145 -3.77 14.09 15.83
N ILE A 146 -3.31 15.02 14.98
CA ILE A 146 -3.06 16.42 15.38
C ILE A 146 -4.37 17.13 15.69
N VAL A 147 -5.39 16.95 14.84
CA VAL A 147 -6.71 17.55 15.06
C VAL A 147 -7.26 17.13 16.43
N ASP A 148 -7.15 15.84 16.78
CA ASP A 148 -7.59 15.35 18.10
C ASP A 148 -6.75 15.92 19.25
N ILE A 149 -5.41 15.94 19.11
CA ILE A 149 -4.52 16.47 20.17
C ILE A 149 -4.74 17.97 20.37
N GLU A 150 -4.89 18.74 19.31
CA GLU A 150 -5.14 20.18 19.39
C GLU A 150 -6.51 20.48 20.01
N ALA A 151 -7.52 19.68 19.68
CA ALA A 151 -8.84 19.78 20.29
C ALA A 151 -8.78 19.48 21.80
N ASP A 152 -8.04 18.43 22.20
CA ASP A 152 -7.82 18.09 23.61
C ASP A 152 -7.03 19.19 24.35
N GLU A 153 -5.97 19.72 23.73
CA GLU A 153 -5.19 20.84 24.30
C GLU A 153 -6.04 22.09 24.49
N GLN A 154 -6.93 22.40 23.54
CA GLN A 154 -7.84 23.54 23.61
C GLN A 154 -8.86 23.36 24.74
N TYR A 155 -9.47 22.18 24.84
CA TYR A 155 -10.37 21.84 25.94
C TYR A 155 -9.68 21.97 27.31
N GLN A 156 -8.42 21.52 27.42
CA GLN A 156 -7.64 21.66 28.66
C GLN A 156 -7.35 23.12 29.02
N LYS A 157 -7.07 23.99 28.04
CA LYS A 157 -6.88 25.43 28.25
C LYS A 157 -8.19 26.08 28.70
N ASP A 158 -9.29 25.75 28.04
CA ASP A 158 -10.61 26.31 28.34
C ASP A 158 -11.14 25.83 29.70
N SER A 159 -10.89 24.58 30.08
CA SER A 159 -11.20 24.04 31.42
C SER A 159 -10.40 24.73 32.52
N LYS A 160 -9.11 24.99 32.29
CA LYS A 160 -8.28 25.78 33.22
C LYS A 160 -8.78 27.23 33.29
N ALA A 161 -9.10 27.85 32.17
CA ALA A 161 -9.63 29.20 32.10
C ALA A 161 -11.00 29.31 32.80
N PHE A 162 -11.87 28.32 32.65
CA PHE A 162 -13.14 28.21 33.34
C PHE A 162 -12.95 28.13 34.87
N LYS A 163 -12.04 27.26 35.33
CA LYS A 163 -11.71 27.13 36.77
C LYS A 163 -11.15 28.43 37.36
N LEU A 164 -10.32 29.16 36.59
CA LEU A 164 -9.66 30.38 37.05
C LEU A 164 -10.53 31.64 36.94
N LYS A 165 -11.35 31.77 35.90
CA LYS A 165 -12.11 33.00 35.58
C LYS A 165 -13.62 32.91 35.86
N LYS A 166 -14.14 31.75 36.27
CA LYS A 166 -15.59 31.50 36.50
C LYS A 166 -16.48 32.03 35.35
N ILE A 167 -16.05 31.83 34.12
CA ILE A 167 -16.83 32.16 32.92
C ILE A 167 -18.06 31.24 32.86
N SER A 168 -19.22 31.73 32.40
CA SER A 168 -20.52 31.08 32.64
C SER A 168 -20.86 29.86 31.78
N GLN A 169 -19.99 29.42 30.87
CA GLN A 169 -20.21 28.26 30.03
C GLN A 169 -19.10 27.23 30.24
N ALA A 170 -19.50 25.99 30.54
CA ALA A 170 -18.58 24.87 30.67
C ALA A 170 -17.98 24.55 29.28
N PRO A 171 -16.67 24.28 29.18
CA PRO A 171 -16.07 23.83 27.94
C PRO A 171 -16.71 22.53 27.48
N ILE A 172 -16.95 22.41 26.18
CA ILE A 172 -17.53 21.21 25.57
C ILE A 172 -16.38 20.26 25.25
N GLU A 173 -16.52 18.99 25.64
CA GLU A 173 -15.54 17.97 25.29
C GLU A 173 -15.50 17.77 23.78
N PRO A 174 -14.30 17.77 23.16
CA PRO A 174 -14.19 17.61 21.73
C PRO A 174 -14.67 16.22 21.30
N THR A 175 -15.40 16.17 20.20
CA THR A 175 -15.74 14.91 19.56
C THR A 175 -14.51 14.34 18.87
N LYS A 176 -14.05 13.18 19.34
CA LYS A 176 -12.91 12.48 18.73
C LYS A 176 -13.24 12.01 17.31
N ASN A 177 -12.22 11.86 16.49
CA ASN A 177 -12.38 11.29 15.15
C ASN A 177 -13.08 9.91 15.18
N PRO A 178 -14.06 9.66 14.28
CA PRO A 178 -14.80 8.39 14.21
C PRO A 178 -13.89 7.17 14.05
N LEU A 179 -12.79 7.30 13.31
CA LEU A 179 -11.81 6.23 13.12
C LEU A 179 -11.13 5.82 14.44
N LEU A 180 -10.71 6.80 15.24
CA LEU A 180 -10.08 6.53 16.53
C LEU A 180 -11.07 5.97 17.56
N LEU A 181 -12.33 6.42 17.51
CA LEU A 181 -13.41 5.86 18.32
C LEU A 181 -13.71 4.41 17.95
N ALA A 182 -13.79 4.09 16.66
CA ALA A 182 -14.05 2.74 16.18
C ALA A 182 -12.94 1.76 16.59
N LEU A 183 -11.68 2.20 16.52
CA LEU A 183 -10.53 1.39 16.91
C LEU A 183 -10.30 1.37 18.43
N ASN A 184 -10.88 2.32 19.17
CA ASN A 184 -10.60 2.57 20.59
C ASN A 184 -9.09 2.72 20.88
N ILE A 185 -8.38 3.40 19.98
CA ILE A 185 -6.93 3.62 20.03
C ILE A 185 -6.67 5.12 20.28
N SER A 186 -5.63 5.43 21.07
CA SER A 186 -5.19 6.83 21.26
C SER A 186 -4.57 7.42 19.99
N PRO A 187 -4.67 8.74 19.74
CA PRO A 187 -4.07 9.38 18.57
C PRO A 187 -2.57 9.06 18.41
N GLU A 188 -1.84 9.08 19.52
CA GLU A 188 -0.40 8.78 19.57
C GLU A 188 -0.08 7.35 19.15
N LYS A 189 -0.94 6.39 19.55
CA LYS A 189 -0.76 4.97 19.25
C LYS A 189 -1.18 4.65 17.82
N HIS A 190 -2.16 5.37 17.28
CA HIS A 190 -2.56 5.24 15.88
C HIS A 190 -1.40 5.61 14.94
N VAL A 191 -0.76 6.77 15.15
CA VAL A 191 0.41 7.18 14.37
C VAL A 191 1.57 6.19 14.51
N LEU A 192 1.80 5.68 15.73
CA LEU A 192 2.85 4.69 15.97
C LEU A 192 2.55 3.36 15.25
N ASP A 193 1.31 2.90 15.26
CA ASP A 193 0.88 1.68 14.58
C ASP A 193 1.05 1.82 13.06
N THR A 194 0.65 2.96 12.48
CA THR A 194 0.89 3.25 11.06
C THR A 194 2.38 3.27 10.72
N LEU A 195 3.22 3.83 11.60
CA LEU A 195 4.66 3.86 11.40
C LEU A 195 5.28 2.45 11.47
N THR A 196 4.82 1.60 12.40
CA THR A 196 5.30 0.22 12.52
C THR A 196 4.82 -0.72 11.42
N LYS A 197 3.71 -0.38 10.76
CA LYS A 197 3.20 -1.13 9.60
C LYS A 197 4.05 -0.91 8.34
N ILE A 198 4.80 0.18 8.26
CA ILE A 198 5.71 0.44 7.13
C ILE A 198 6.90 -0.51 7.23
N ARG A 199 7.24 -1.17 6.12
CA ARG A 199 8.40 -2.08 6.06
C ARG A 199 9.68 -1.29 6.31
N ALA A 200 10.62 -1.85 7.07
CA ALA A 200 11.88 -1.16 7.41
C ALA A 200 12.69 -0.70 6.18
N ALA A 201 12.60 -1.41 5.05
CA ALA A 201 13.26 -1.04 3.80
C ALA A 201 12.61 0.15 3.08
N GLN A 202 11.34 0.45 3.36
CA GLN A 202 10.56 1.52 2.74
C GLN A 202 10.39 2.74 3.66
N LEU A 203 10.81 2.62 4.93
CA LEU A 203 10.61 3.64 5.95
C LEU A 203 11.38 4.92 5.62
N ASP A 204 12.64 4.79 5.21
CA ASP A 204 13.50 5.93 4.91
C ASP A 204 12.97 6.70 3.67
N ASP A 205 12.56 5.98 2.63
CA ASP A 205 11.94 6.57 1.44
C ASP A 205 10.62 7.28 1.78
N ALA A 206 9.76 6.65 2.58
CA ALA A 206 8.49 7.25 3.02
C ALA A 206 8.71 8.53 3.85
N LEU A 207 9.80 8.59 4.62
CA LEU A 207 10.15 9.78 5.40
C LEU A 207 10.75 10.91 4.55
N ILE A 208 11.43 10.59 3.44
CA ILE A 208 11.95 11.60 2.49
C ILE A 208 10.81 12.34 1.77
N VAL A 209 9.72 11.63 1.47
CA VAL A 209 8.55 12.19 0.77
C VAL A 209 7.83 13.24 1.62
N LEU A 210 8.01 13.23 2.95
CA LEU A 210 7.31 14.14 3.85
C LEU A 210 7.77 15.60 3.69
N PRO A 211 6.84 16.55 3.48
CA PRO A 211 7.18 17.98 3.54
C PRO A 211 7.70 18.37 4.93
N PHE A 212 8.53 19.42 5.00
CA PHE A 212 9.10 19.91 6.26
C PHE A 212 8.05 20.20 7.35
N SER A 213 6.86 20.67 6.96
CA SER A 213 5.74 20.88 7.90
C SER A 213 5.35 19.59 8.65
N TYR A 214 5.33 18.45 7.94
CA TYR A 214 5.03 17.13 8.51
C TYR A 214 6.19 16.58 9.33
N SER A 215 7.45 16.88 8.95
CA SER A 215 8.62 16.55 9.77
C SER A 215 8.56 17.20 11.16
N VAL A 216 8.15 18.48 11.25
CA VAL A 216 7.97 19.17 12.54
C VAL A 216 6.82 18.56 13.35
N LYS A 217 5.71 18.24 12.69
CA LYS A 217 4.58 17.54 13.32
C LYS A 217 5.02 16.18 13.89
N LEU A 218 5.79 15.40 13.13
CA LEU A 218 6.32 14.10 13.54
C LEU A 218 7.28 14.23 14.74
N LEU A 219 8.11 15.29 14.79
CA LEU A 219 8.93 15.61 15.97
C LEU A 219 8.09 15.90 17.23
N LYS A 220 6.92 16.56 17.08
CA LYS A 220 5.97 16.74 18.21
C LYS A 220 5.51 15.38 18.75
N PHE A 221 5.21 14.41 17.87
CA PHE A 221 4.84 13.06 18.28
C PHE A 221 6.00 12.29 18.92
N ILE A 222 7.22 12.39 18.37
CA ILE A 222 8.40 11.76 18.98
C ILE A 222 8.64 12.28 20.40
N LYS A 223 8.47 13.59 20.64
CA LYS A 223 8.53 14.16 21.99
C LYS A 223 7.48 13.54 22.91
N ILE A 224 6.25 13.37 22.43
CA ILE A 224 5.15 12.78 23.19
C ILE A 224 5.42 11.30 23.52
N TRP A 225 5.96 10.53 22.58
CA TRP A 225 6.33 9.12 22.77
C TRP A 225 7.49 8.93 23.76
N THR A 226 8.39 9.92 23.84
CA THR A 226 9.58 9.89 24.70
C THR A 226 9.30 10.45 26.11
N ASN A 227 8.07 10.86 26.43
CA ASN A 227 7.74 11.28 27.80
C ASN A 227 7.85 10.11 28.80
N SER A 228 8.31 10.39 30.03
CA SER A 228 8.62 9.40 31.07
C SER A 228 7.50 8.40 31.42
N SER A 229 6.25 8.74 31.12
CA SER A 229 5.07 7.87 31.28
C SER A 229 4.89 6.86 30.13
N ASN A 230 5.26 7.21 28.90
CA ASN A 230 5.01 6.43 27.69
C ASN A 230 6.19 5.52 27.30
N ILE A 231 7.40 5.81 27.78
CA ILE A 231 8.62 5.02 27.52
C ILE A 231 8.44 3.53 27.88
N LYS A 232 7.73 3.21 28.97
CA LYS A 232 7.57 1.82 29.42
C LYS A 232 6.67 0.99 28.50
N CYS A 233 5.68 1.61 27.87
CA CYS A 233 4.76 0.91 26.96
C CYS A 233 5.32 0.80 25.54
N ASN A 234 6.21 1.72 25.14
CA ASN A 234 6.74 1.80 23.79
C ASN A 234 8.13 1.15 23.62
N LEU A 235 8.59 0.34 24.57
CA LEU A 235 9.93 -0.24 24.57
C LEU A 235 10.22 -1.11 23.32
N THR A 236 9.20 -1.80 22.80
CA THR A 236 9.32 -2.60 21.57
C THR A 236 9.51 -1.75 20.33
N ASN A 237 8.92 -0.56 20.30
CA ASN A 237 8.91 0.32 19.12
C ASN A 237 9.98 1.43 19.21
N LEU A 238 10.77 1.46 20.29
CA LEU A 238 11.82 2.45 20.51
C LEU A 238 12.86 2.45 19.38
N SER A 239 13.20 1.28 18.84
CA SER A 239 14.13 1.19 17.71
C SER A 239 13.63 1.95 16.49
N VAL A 240 12.34 1.82 16.15
CA VAL A 240 11.71 2.52 15.03
C VAL A 240 11.68 4.02 15.31
N ILE A 241 11.27 4.43 16.51
CA ILE A 241 11.23 5.83 16.93
C ILE A 241 12.63 6.48 16.81
N CYS A 242 13.67 5.83 17.33
CA CYS A 242 15.05 6.33 17.25
C CYS A 242 15.53 6.45 15.80
N LYS A 243 15.27 5.42 14.96
CA LYS A 243 15.62 5.48 13.54
C LYS A 243 14.94 6.64 12.83
N THR A 244 13.63 6.82 13.04
CA THR A 244 12.90 7.94 12.45
C THR A 244 13.42 9.30 12.93
N LEU A 245 13.74 9.43 14.22
CA LEU A 245 14.29 10.66 14.78
C LEU A 245 15.65 11.01 14.15
N PHE A 246 16.58 10.05 14.12
CA PHE A 246 17.91 10.29 13.55
C PHE A 246 17.82 10.61 12.06
N PHE A 247 17.00 9.88 11.31
CA PHE A 247 16.80 10.12 9.89
C PHE A 247 16.23 11.52 9.59
N ILE A 248 15.21 11.95 10.33
CA ILE A 248 14.62 13.28 10.19
C ILE A 248 15.65 14.37 10.52
N ILE A 249 16.46 14.19 11.56
CA ILE A 249 17.47 15.17 11.94
C ILE A 249 18.58 15.25 10.89
N GLU A 250 19.10 14.11 10.44
CA GLU A 250 20.17 14.06 9.43
C GLU A 250 19.72 14.75 8.15
N ASN A 251 18.55 14.39 7.61
CA ASN A 251 18.06 14.96 6.35
C ASN A 251 17.70 16.44 6.44
N ASN A 252 17.15 16.90 7.57
CA ASN A 252 16.83 18.31 7.76
C ASN A 252 18.04 19.17 8.19
N SER A 253 19.17 18.56 8.59
CA SER A 253 20.40 19.28 8.91
C SER A 253 21.25 19.61 7.67
N ILE A 254 20.99 18.94 6.55
CA ILE A 254 21.75 19.03 5.30
C ILE A 254 21.15 20.08 4.32
N SER A 255 19.98 20.64 4.63
CA SER A 255 19.36 21.79 3.94
C SER A 255 19.72 23.13 4.59
#